data_AF-A0A428ST60-F1
#
_entry.id   AF-A0A428ST60-F1
#
_cell.length_a   1.000
_cell.length_b   1.000
_cell.length_c   1.000
_cell.angle_alpha   90.00
_cell.angle_beta   90.00
_cell.angle_gamma   90.00
#
_symmetry.space_group_name_H-M   'P 1'
#
loop_
_entity.id
_entity.type
_entity.pdbx_description
1 polymer ?
#
loop_
_entity_poly.entity_id
_entity_poly.type
_entity_poly.pdbx_seq_one_letter_code
_entity_poly.pdbx_strand_id
1 'polypeptide(L)'
;VQLRRQGLIFCEFRCVKKPAEKPKKEYAKETLLEQLILDGVIQASPITYEDFLPFSAAGIFQSNLKNRAGEDSSLELKPPSSDREGLEKAIQTKLLNADDWYAQAQEQSLEAVCVELGLTREELI
;
A
#
# COMPACT_ATOMS: atom_id res chain seq x y z
N VAL A 1 4.95 11.58 4.38
CA VAL A 1 5.69 11.89 3.13
C VAL A 1 6.71 10.81 2.77
N GLN A 2 7.70 10.52 3.63
CA GLN A 2 8.79 9.59 3.29
C GLN A 2 8.34 8.16 2.97
N LEU A 3 7.44 7.58 3.76
CA LEU A 3 6.92 6.21 3.53
C LEU A 3 6.29 6.04 2.14
N ARG A 4 5.47 7.00 1.72
CA ARG A 4 4.84 7.01 0.38
C ARG A 4 5.89 7.12 -0.73
N ARG A 5 6.85 8.05 -0.60
CA ARG A 5 7.93 8.23 -1.60
C ARG A 5 8.83 6.99 -1.73
N GLN A 6 8.97 6.22 -0.66
CA GLN A 6 9.73 4.97 -0.65
C GLN A 6 8.91 3.74 -1.07
N GLY A 7 7.61 3.90 -1.38
CA GLY A 7 6.74 2.79 -1.75
C GLY A 7 6.46 1.81 -0.61
N LEU A 8 6.55 2.26 0.65
CA LEU A 8 6.35 1.41 1.84
C LEU A 8 4.90 1.34 2.32
N ILE A 9 4.03 2.18 1.77
CA ILE A 9 2.61 2.22 2.07
C ILE A 9 1.82 2.50 0.79
N PHE A 10 0.58 2.04 0.74
CA PHE A 10 -0.39 2.44 -0.28
C PHE A 10 -1.10 3.73 0.14
N CYS A 11 -1.45 4.55 -0.83
CA CYS A 11 -2.15 5.83 -0.63
C CYS A 11 -3.31 5.99 -1.62
N GLU A 12 -4.39 6.60 -1.15
CA GLU A 12 -5.45 7.16 -1.99
C GLU A 12 -5.05 8.59 -2.38
N PHE A 13 -5.17 8.92 -3.66
CA PHE A 13 -4.92 10.25 -4.20
C PHE A 13 -6.23 10.92 -4.61
N ARG A 14 -6.38 12.20 -4.23
CA ARG A 14 -7.57 12.99 -4.54
C ARG A 14 -7.22 14.41 -4.90
N CYS A 15 -7.83 14.94 -5.95
CA CYS A 15 -7.79 16.37 -6.24
C CYS A 15 -8.60 17.13 -5.18
N VAL A 16 -7.95 18.03 -4.46
CA VAL A 16 -8.57 18.87 -3.42
C VAL A 16 -8.76 20.31 -3.88
N LYS A 17 -8.08 20.71 -4.95
CA LYS A 17 -8.25 22.00 -5.60
C LYS A 17 -8.21 21.80 -7.10
N LYS A 18 -9.02 22.56 -7.82
CA LYS A 18 -8.96 22.59 -9.28
C LYS A 18 -7.96 23.65 -9.73
N PRO A 19 -6.90 23.29 -10.47
CA PRO A 19 -5.96 24.28 -10.99
C PRO A 19 -6.63 25.13 -12.07
N ALA A 20 -6.21 26.40 -12.20
CA ALA A 20 -6.75 27.32 -13.20
C ALA A 20 -6.33 26.97 -14.63
N GLU A 21 -5.17 26.32 -14.78
CA GLU A 21 -4.61 25.88 -16.05
C GLU A 21 -4.18 24.41 -15.95
N LYS A 22 -3.94 23.75 -17.10
CA LYS A 22 -3.41 22.39 -17.11
C LYS A 22 -2.05 22.38 -16.41
N PRO A 23 -1.88 21.62 -15.31
CA PRO A 23 -0.64 21.61 -14.57
C PRO A 23 0.51 21.06 -15.42
N LYS A 24 1.69 21.63 -15.23
CA LYS A 24 2.92 21.24 -15.92
C LYS A 24 4.01 21.07 -14.90
N LYS A 25 4.99 20.23 -15.21
CA LYS A 25 6.16 20.02 -14.37
C LYS A 25 7.02 21.29 -14.36
N GLU A 26 7.10 21.97 -13.22
CA GLU A 26 7.89 23.19 -13.03
C GLU A 26 9.30 22.88 -12.53
N TYR A 27 9.44 21.91 -11.62
CA TYR A 27 10.73 21.53 -11.03
C TYR A 27 11.31 20.29 -11.70
N ALA A 28 12.53 20.39 -12.24
CA ALA A 28 13.14 19.27 -12.97
C ALA A 28 13.39 18.01 -12.12
N LYS A 29 13.62 18.16 -10.81
CA LYS A 29 14.03 17.08 -9.89
C LYS A 29 12.90 16.22 -9.37
N GLU A 30 11.66 16.72 -9.33
CA GLU A 30 10.53 16.02 -8.72
C GLU A 30 9.51 15.62 -9.79
N THR A 31 8.74 14.57 -9.57
CA THR A 31 7.63 14.18 -10.46
C THR A 31 6.53 15.26 -10.42
N LEU A 32 5.65 15.28 -11.43
CA LEU A 32 4.53 16.24 -11.41
C LEU A 32 3.59 15.94 -10.22
N LEU A 33 3.38 14.67 -9.89
CA LEU A 33 2.61 14.24 -8.73
C LEU A 33 3.14 14.85 -7.42
N GLU A 34 4.45 14.80 -7.19
CA GLU A 34 5.04 15.39 -5.96
C GLU A 34 4.82 16.90 -5.91
N GLN A 35 4.95 17.58 -7.04
CA GLN A 35 4.73 19.04 -7.13
C GLN A 35 3.27 19.38 -6.80
N LEU A 36 2.32 18.68 -7.42
CA LEU A 36 0.90 18.88 -7.17
C LEU A 36 0.48 18.57 -5.73
N ILE A 37 1.17 17.65 -5.06
CA ILE A 37 0.97 17.39 -3.63
C ILE A 37 1.53 18.54 -2.78
N LEU A 38 2.74 19.04 -3.11
CA LEU A 38 3.36 20.16 -2.41
C LEU A 38 2.55 21.46 -2.56
N ASP A 39 1.98 21.69 -3.74
CA ASP A 39 1.12 22.84 -4.04
C ASP A 39 -0.29 22.70 -3.43
N GLY A 40 -0.60 21.55 -2.84
CA GLY A 40 -1.88 21.24 -2.23
C GLY A 40 -3.03 21.18 -3.24
N VAL A 41 -2.72 20.80 -4.49
CA VAL A 41 -3.70 20.50 -5.55
C VAL A 41 -4.20 19.06 -5.38
N ILE A 42 -3.28 18.14 -5.08
CA ILE A 42 -3.58 16.73 -4.78
C ILE A 42 -3.32 16.48 -3.29
N GLN A 43 -4.22 15.76 -2.65
CA GLN A 43 -3.99 15.16 -1.33
C GLN A 43 -3.70 13.68 -1.49
N ALA A 44 -2.64 13.20 -0.82
CA ALA A 44 -2.33 11.78 -0.70
C ALA A 44 -2.58 11.32 0.75
N SER A 45 -3.54 10.41 0.93
CA SER A 45 -3.94 9.87 2.24
C SER A 45 -3.54 8.39 2.33
N PRO A 46 -2.94 7.92 3.42
CA PRO A 46 -2.62 6.50 3.57
C PRO A 46 -3.91 5.66 3.56
N ILE A 47 -3.88 4.51 2.90
CA ILE A 47 -5.01 3.56 2.92
C ILE A 47 -5.01 2.80 4.26
N THR A 48 -6.18 2.69 4.88
CA THR A 48 -6.35 1.92 6.12
C THR A 48 -6.04 0.44 5.89
N TYR A 49 -5.29 -0.16 6.81
CA TYR A 49 -5.00 -1.59 6.77
C TYR A 49 -6.17 -2.38 7.37
N GLU A 50 -6.89 -3.10 6.51
CA GLU A 50 -8.10 -3.88 6.79
C GLU A 50 -7.85 -5.40 6.91
N ASP A 51 -6.59 -5.80 7.15
CA ASP A 51 -6.20 -7.21 7.28
C ASP A 51 -5.51 -7.46 8.63
N PHE A 52 -5.02 -8.68 8.85
CA PHE A 52 -4.40 -9.12 10.08
C PHE A 52 -2.90 -9.30 9.92
N LEU A 53 -2.16 -9.00 10.99
CA LEU A 53 -0.74 -9.33 11.04
C LEU A 53 -0.54 -10.85 10.86
N PRO A 54 0.43 -11.28 10.03
CA PRO A 54 0.58 -12.68 9.60
C PRO A 54 0.87 -13.68 10.74
N PHE A 55 1.28 -13.19 11.90
CA PHE A 55 1.42 -13.97 13.13
C PHE A 55 0.87 -13.15 14.29
N SER A 56 -0.29 -13.55 14.81
CA SER A 56 -0.92 -12.92 15.97
C SER A 56 -1.01 -13.89 17.16
N ALA A 57 -0.76 -13.31 18.34
CA ALA A 57 -0.47 -13.99 19.59
C ALA A 57 -1.75 -14.38 20.35
N ALA A 58 -2.18 -15.63 20.19
CA ALA A 58 -3.06 -16.32 21.14
C ALA A 58 -2.31 -17.39 21.95
N GLY A 59 -0.98 -17.25 22.11
CA GLY A 59 -0.12 -18.19 22.83
C GLY A 59 0.13 -19.53 22.12
N ILE A 60 -0.49 -19.77 20.96
CA ILE A 60 -0.37 -21.01 20.18
C ILE A 60 0.56 -20.81 18.96
N PHE A 61 0.77 -19.57 18.54
CA PHE A 61 1.65 -19.19 17.41
C PHE A 61 2.79 -18.29 17.89
N GLN A 62 3.99 -18.45 17.31
CA GLN A 62 5.11 -17.55 17.57
C GLN A 62 4.71 -16.12 17.19
N SER A 63 4.89 -15.17 18.09
CA SER A 63 4.61 -13.75 17.84
C SER A 63 5.52 -13.19 16.74
N ASN A 64 4.98 -12.31 15.90
CA ASN A 64 5.75 -11.48 14.96
C ASN A 64 6.82 -10.61 15.65
N LEU A 65 6.59 -10.25 16.92
CA LEU A 65 7.56 -9.55 17.75
C LEU A 65 8.32 -10.59 18.57
N LYS A 66 9.58 -10.88 18.18
CA LYS A 66 10.49 -11.67 19.03
C LYS A 66 10.51 -11.04 20.41
N ASN A 67 10.04 -11.77 21.43
CA ASN A 67 10.20 -11.36 22.81
C ASN A 67 11.70 -11.11 23.06
N ARG A 68 12.06 -9.89 23.45
CA ARG A 68 13.41 -9.53 23.93
C ARG A 68 13.67 -10.04 25.36
N ALA A 69 13.00 -11.11 25.76
CA ALA A 69 13.15 -11.73 27.08
C ALA A 69 13.61 -13.17 26.89
N GLY A 70 14.92 -13.33 26.75
CA GLY A 70 15.73 -14.28 27.52
C GLY A 70 15.32 -15.75 27.67
N GLU A 71 14.57 -16.37 26.76
CA GLU A 71 14.41 -17.83 26.77
C GLU A 71 14.73 -18.46 25.41
N ASP A 72 15.88 -19.13 25.39
CA ASP A 72 16.30 -20.14 24.41
C ASP A 72 15.30 -21.30 24.40
N SER A 73 14.16 -21.13 23.73
CA SER A 73 13.38 -22.26 23.25
C SER A 73 13.53 -22.37 21.74
N SER A 74 14.76 -22.62 21.28
CA SER A 74 15.07 -23.13 19.95
C SER A 74 14.55 -24.57 19.82
N LEU A 75 13.23 -24.74 19.86
CA LEU A 75 12.61 -25.88 19.21
C LEU A 75 12.75 -25.61 17.72
N GLU A 76 13.44 -26.50 17.00
CA GLU A 76 13.47 -26.56 15.53
C GLU A 76 12.06 -26.86 14.99
N LEU A 77 11.13 -25.93 15.21
CA LEU A 77 9.81 -25.96 14.60
C LEU A 77 10.03 -25.52 13.16
N LYS A 78 9.71 -26.43 12.23
CA LYS A 78 9.72 -26.14 10.79
C LYS A 78 9.12 -24.76 10.55
N PRO A 79 9.72 -23.93 9.67
CA PRO A 79 9.09 -22.68 9.28
C PRO A 79 7.65 -23.00 8.87
N PRO A 80 6.66 -22.26 9.37
CA PRO A 80 5.27 -22.53 9.07
C PRO A 80 5.10 -22.53 7.55
N SER A 81 4.83 -23.72 6.99
CA SER A 81 4.52 -23.87 5.59
C SER A 81 3.06 -23.49 5.41
N SER A 82 2.81 -22.34 4.79
CA SER A 82 1.46 -21.93 4.40
C SER A 82 0.89 -22.94 3.40
N ASP A 83 -0.21 -23.63 3.74
CA ASP A 83 -0.96 -24.50 2.83
C ASP A 83 -2.13 -23.73 2.20
N ARG A 84 -1.77 -22.74 1.37
CA ARG A 84 -2.76 -21.92 0.67
C ARG A 84 -3.67 -22.77 -0.23
N GLU A 85 -3.11 -23.75 -0.93
CA GLU A 85 -3.89 -24.61 -1.84
C GLU A 85 -4.90 -25.48 -1.09
N GLY A 86 -4.51 -26.07 0.05
CA GLY A 86 -5.43 -26.82 0.90
C GLY A 86 -6.58 -25.97 1.42
N LEU A 87 -6.27 -24.73 1.85
CA LEU A 87 -7.27 -23.78 2.30
C LEU A 87 -8.24 -23.40 1.17
N GLU A 88 -7.72 -23.01 0.00
CA GLU A 88 -8.54 -22.66 -1.18
C GLU A 88 -9.45 -23.83 -1.62
N LYS A 89 -8.94 -25.07 -1.58
CA LYS A 89 -9.74 -26.27 -1.85
C LYS A 89 -10.86 -26.45 -0.83
N ALA A 90 -10.59 -26.21 0.46
CA ALA A 90 -11.58 -26.34 1.52
C ALA A 90 -12.67 -25.27 1.46
N ILE A 91 -12.32 -24.02 1.16
CA ILE A 91 -13.27 -22.91 1.02
C ILE A 91 -13.91 -22.82 -0.38
N GLN A 92 -13.46 -23.67 -1.30
CA GLN A 92 -13.93 -23.77 -2.70
C GLN A 92 -13.83 -22.46 -3.49
N THR A 93 -12.90 -21.59 -3.11
CA THR A 93 -12.64 -20.32 -3.78
C THR A 93 -11.17 -19.94 -3.69
N LYS A 94 -10.73 -19.05 -4.60
CA LYS A 94 -9.40 -18.45 -4.54
C LYS A 94 -9.37 -17.37 -3.47
N LEU A 95 -8.30 -17.35 -2.68
CA LEU A 95 -8.09 -16.27 -1.73
C LEU A 95 -7.69 -15.00 -2.49
N LEU A 96 -8.19 -13.86 -2.04
CA LEU A 96 -7.72 -12.57 -2.54
C LEU A 96 -6.24 -12.38 -2.17
N ASN A 97 -5.49 -11.69 -3.01
CA ASN A 97 -4.19 -11.13 -2.62
C ASN A 97 -4.43 -9.71 -2.09
N ALA A 98 -4.19 -9.50 -0.80
CA ALA A 98 -4.40 -8.21 -0.15
C ALA A 98 -3.50 -7.13 -0.75
N ASP A 99 -2.24 -7.45 -1.05
CA ASP A 99 -1.29 -6.49 -1.63
C ASP A 99 -1.76 -6.00 -3.00
N ASP A 100 -2.23 -6.91 -3.86
CA ASP A 100 -2.77 -6.57 -5.18
C ASP A 100 -4.04 -5.69 -5.04
N TRP A 101 -4.87 -5.95 -4.03
CA TRP A 101 -6.08 -5.19 -3.78
C TRP A 101 -5.77 -3.74 -3.36
N TYR A 102 -4.84 -3.55 -2.43
CA TYR A 102 -4.40 -2.20 -2.05
C TYR A 102 -3.66 -1.47 -3.18
N ALA A 103 -2.83 -2.19 -3.95
CA ALA A 103 -2.16 -1.63 -5.12
C ALA A 103 -3.17 -1.15 -6.18
N GLN A 104 -4.21 -1.94 -6.43
CA GLN A 104 -5.28 -1.59 -7.35
C GLN A 104 -6.08 -0.38 -6.87
N ALA A 105 -6.40 -0.29 -5.57
CA ALA A 105 -7.08 0.87 -5.00
C ALA A 105 -6.27 2.16 -5.18
N GLN A 106 -4.95 2.09 -4.93
CA GLN A 106 -4.04 3.21 -5.20
C GLN A 106 -4.04 3.59 -6.68
N GLU A 107 -3.91 2.62 -7.60
CA GLU A 107 -3.87 2.89 -9.04
C GLU A 107 -5.16 3.54 -9.55
N GLN A 108 -6.31 3.04 -9.12
CA GLN A 108 -7.61 3.62 -9.46
C GLN A 108 -7.73 5.08 -8.99
N SER A 109 -7.24 5.39 -7.79
CA SER A 109 -7.26 6.77 -7.29
C SER A 109 -6.36 7.71 -8.12
N LEU A 110 -5.23 7.21 -8.61
CA LEU A 110 -4.33 7.96 -9.47
C LEU A 110 -4.90 8.15 -10.88
N GLU A 111 -5.57 7.14 -11.42
CA GLU A 111 -6.29 7.26 -12.69
C GLU A 111 -7.43 8.29 -12.60
N ALA A 112 -8.19 8.31 -11.50
CA ALA A 112 -9.21 9.32 -11.25
C ALA A 112 -8.62 10.74 -11.23
N VAL A 113 -7.46 10.93 -10.60
CA VAL A 113 -6.72 12.21 -10.61
C VAL A 113 -6.28 12.58 -12.03
N CYS A 114 -5.74 11.64 -12.81
CA CYS A 114 -5.36 11.88 -14.20
C CYS A 114 -6.54 12.35 -15.04
N VAL A 115 -7.69 11.68 -14.92
CA VAL A 115 -8.93 12.04 -15.62
C VAL A 115 -9.40 13.44 -15.22
N GLU A 116 -9.41 13.75 -13.93
CA GLU A 116 -9.88 15.04 -13.41
C GLU A 116 -9.00 16.22 -13.87
N LEU A 117 -7.68 15.99 -13.96
CA LEU A 117 -6.70 17.01 -14.37
C LEU A 117 -6.41 17.02 -15.88
N GLY A 118 -6.99 16.08 -16.64
CA GLY A 118 -6.72 15.93 -18.08
C GLY A 118 -5.26 15.58 -18.39
N LEU A 119 -4.63 14.79 -17.52
CA LEU A 119 -3.25 14.32 -17.63
C LEU A 119 -3.21 12.85 -18.04
N THR A 120 -2.12 12.42 -18.68
CA THR A 120 -1.81 10.99 -18.80
C THR A 120 -1.04 10.50 -17.57
N ARG A 121 -0.95 9.17 -17.41
CA ARG A 121 -0.21 8.56 -16.30
C ARG A 121 1.27 8.91 -16.34
N GLU A 122 1.83 8.96 -17.54
CA GLU A 122 3.23 9.30 -17.81
C GLU A 122 3.53 10.78 -17.57
N GLU A 123 2.55 11.67 -17.73
CA GLU A 123 2.71 13.08 -17.38
C GLU A 123 2.74 13.28 -15.85
N LEU A 124 2.02 12.43 -15.10
CA LEU A 124 1.86 12.56 -13.66
C LEU A 124 3.06 12.03 -12.86
N ILE A 125 3.71 10.95 -13.30
CA ILE A 125 4.84 10.29 -12.63
C ILE A 125 6.15 10.64 -13.34
#